data_AF-A0A4Y7J5L9-F1
#
_entry.id   AF-A0A4Y7J5L9-F1
#
_cell.length_a   1.000
_cell.length_b   1.000
_cell.length_c   1.000
_cell.angle_alpha   90.00
_cell.angle_beta   90.00
_cell.angle_gamma   90.00
#
_symmetry.space_group_name_H-M   'P 1'
#
loop_
_entity.id
_entity.type
_entity.pdbx_description
1 polymer ?
#
loop_
_entity_poly.entity_id
_entity_poly.type
_entity_poly.pdbx_seq_one_letter_code
_entity_poly.pdbx_strand_id
1 'polypeptide(L)' 'MATPRLMEPVYYVEIQTPIDCVSAIYTVLSDQRGHATADVPQIGTPAYIIKVGYKTLLLMM' A
#
# COMPACT_ATOMS: atom_id res chain seq x y z
N MET A 1 17.87 21.19 23.39
CA MET A 1 17.39 21.67 22.08
C MET A 1 16.36 20.67 21.57
N ALA A 2 15.11 21.09 21.35
CA ALA A 2 14.10 20.22 20.77
C ALA A 2 14.22 20.26 19.24
N THR A 3 14.30 19.11 18.59
CA THR A 3 14.24 18.97 17.12
C THR A 3 12.85 18.45 16.74
N PRO A 4 11.82 19.31 16.69
CA PRO A 4 10.51 18.88 16.21
C PRO A 4 10.62 18.42 14.75
N ARG A 5 10.13 17.21 14.46
CA ARG A 5 10.02 16.65 13.11
C ARG A 5 8.56 16.73 12.67
N LEU A 6 8.33 17.20 11.44
CA LEU A 6 7.01 17.15 10.82
C LEU A 6 6.69 15.69 10.44
N MET A 7 5.56 15.17 10.92
CA MET A 7 5.07 13.85 10.53
C MET A 7 4.02 14.01 9.44
N GLU A 8 4.22 13.36 8.31
CA GLU A 8 3.24 13.38 7.22
C GLU A 8 2.12 12.37 7.51
N PRO A 9 0.86 12.67 7.13
CA PRO A 9 -0.23 11.72 7.25
C PRO A 9 -0.01 10.51 6.32
N VAL A 10 -0.14 9.31 6.89
CA VAL A 10 -0.09 8.05 6.16
C VAL A 10 -1.48 7.43 6.19
N TYR A 11 -2.00 7.08 5.03
CA TYR A 11 -3.25 6.36 4.87
C TYR A 11 -3.02 4.86 4.84
N TYR A 12 -3.89 4.12 5.49
CA TYR A 12 -3.94 2.67 5.41
C TYR A 12 -4.97 2.27 4.36
N VAL A 13 -4.52 1.56 3.32
CA VAL A 13 -5.38 1.10 2.22
C VAL A 13 -5.31 -0.41 2.15
N GLU A 14 -6.47 -1.04 1.92
CA GLU A 14 -6.58 -2.45 1.59
C GLU A 14 -6.95 -2.57 0.11
N ILE A 15 -6.12 -3.27 -0.67
CA ILE A 15 -6.32 -3.48 -2.11
C ILE A 15 -6.70 -4.94 -2.33
N GLN A 16 -7.85 -5.17 -2.97
CA GLN A 16 -8.30 -6.51 -3.40
C GLN A 16 -8.14 -6.65 -4.90
N THR A 17 -7.23 -7.51 -5.35
CA THR A 17 -6.97 -7.72 -6.79
C THR A 17 -6.64 -9.17 -7.11
N PRO A 18 -6.84 -9.63 -8.35
CA PRO A 18 -6.35 -10.93 -8.78
C PRO A 18 -4.81 -10.98 -8.81
N ILE A 19 -4.25 -12.19 -8.74
CA ILE A 19 -2.80 -12.42 -8.64
C ILE A 19 -1.98 -11.81 -9.79
N ASP A 20 -2.55 -11.71 -10.99
CA ASP A 20 -1.86 -11.17 -12.17
C ASP A 20 -1.50 -9.68 -12.00
N CYS A 21 -2.35 -8.91 -11.30
CA CYS A 21 -2.17 -7.47 -11.08
C CYS A 21 -1.29 -7.13 -9.88
N VAL A 22 -0.94 -8.12 -9.05
CA VAL A 22 -0.16 -7.92 -7.82
C VAL A 22 1.24 -7.37 -8.13
N SER A 23 1.86 -7.85 -9.22
CA SER A 23 3.18 -7.39 -9.67
C SER A 23 3.21 -5.89 -10.02
N ALA A 24 2.16 -5.38 -10.65
CA ALA A 24 2.01 -3.97 -10.98
C ALA A 24 1.87 -3.11 -9.72
N ILE A 25 1.12 -3.58 -8.72
CA ILE A 25 0.92 -2.87 -7.44
C ILE A 25 2.25 -2.74 -6.69
N TYR A 26 3.06 -3.80 -6.63
CA TYR A 26 4.38 -3.74 -5.99
C TYR A 26 5.34 -2.79 -6.71
N THR A 27 5.25 -2.71 -8.04
CA THR A 27 6.06 -1.77 -8.83
C THR A 27 5.71 -0.31 -8.47
N VAL A 28 4.42 0.01 -8.37
CA VAL A 28 3.95 1.35 -7.98
C VAL A 28 4.28 1.66 -6.52
N LEU A 29 4.15 0.68 -5.62
CA LEU A 29 4.52 0.81 -4.21
C LEU A 29 6.01 1.14 -4.02
N SER A 30 6.88 0.44 -4.75
CA SER A 30 8.32 0.61 -4.68
C SER A 30 8.75 2.00 -5.17
N ASP A 31 8.09 2.54 -6.19
CA ASP A 31 8.38 3.87 -6.72
C ASP A 31 7.95 4.99 -5.74
N GLN A 32 6.85 4.78 -5.01
CA GLN A 32 6.19 5.82 -4.20
C GLN A 32 6.52 5.79 -2.70
N ARG A 33 7.56 5.05 -2.28
CA ARG A 33 7.90 4.84 -0.84
C ARG A 33 6.75 4.26 -0.01
N GLY A 34 5.81 3.57 -0.64
CA GLY A 34 4.74 2.86 0.06
C GLY A 34 5.31 1.61 0.72
N HIS A 35 4.98 1.38 1.98
CA HIS A 35 5.42 0.16 2.68
C HIS A 35 4.27 -0.85 2.69
N ALA A 36 4.55 -2.07 2.23
CA ALA A 36 3.63 -3.19 2.36
C ALA A 36 3.69 -3.70 3.80
N THR A 37 2.55 -3.68 4.49
CA THR A 37 2.45 -4.04 5.91
C THR A 37 1.98 -5.48 6.09
N ALA A 38 1.15 -5.99 5.17
CA ALA A 38 0.74 -7.39 5.15
C ALA A 38 0.20 -7.78 3.77
N ASP A 39 0.61 -8.94 3.26
CA ASP A 39 0.00 -9.61 2.12
C ASP A 39 -0.67 -10.90 2.59
N VAL A 40 -1.95 -11.08 2.27
CA VAL A 40 -2.72 -12.27 2.65
C VAL A 40 -3.54 -12.75 1.45
N PRO A 41 -3.32 -14.00 0.98
CA PRO A 41 -4.20 -14.60 -0.02
C PRO A 41 -5.59 -14.85 0.58
N GLN A 42 -6.65 -14.48 -0.14
CA GLN A 42 -8.00 -14.78 0.31
C GLN A 42 -8.33 -16.26 0.02
N ILE A 43 -8.50 -17.05 1.08
CA ILE A 43 -8.79 -18.48 0.98
C ILE A 43 -10.09 -18.69 0.18
N GLY A 44 -10.03 -19.47 -0.90
CA GLY A 44 -11.19 -19.87 -1.70
C GLY A 44 -11.51 -18.97 -2.91
N THR A 45 -10.76 -17.90 -3.14
CA THR A 45 -10.91 -17.03 -4.33
C THR A 45 -9.53 -16.67 -4.90
N PRO A 46 -9.39 -16.39 -6.20
CA PRO A 46 -8.14 -15.92 -6.79
C PRO A 46 -7.78 -14.47 -6.38
N ALA A 47 -8.44 -13.93 -5.36
CA ALA A 47 -8.24 -12.58 -4.86
C ALA A 47 -7.09 -12.55 -3.84
N TYR A 48 -6.18 -11.60 -4.02
CA TYR A 48 -5.13 -11.25 -3.09
C TYR A 48 -5.50 -9.97 -2.36
N ILE A 49 -5.32 -9.96 -1.05
CA ILE A 49 -5.53 -8.78 -0.22
C ILE A 49 -4.16 -8.24 0.18
N ILE A 50 -3.87 -7.01 -0.23
CA ILE A 50 -2.62 -6.31 0.09
C ILE A 50 -2.96 -5.14 0.99
N LYS A 51 -2.31 -5.07 2.17
CA LYS A 51 -2.45 -3.98 3.13
C LYS A 51 -1.20 -3.12 3.14
N VAL A 52 -1.39 -1.82 2.95
CA VAL A 52 -0.32 -0.92 2.53
C VAL A 52 -0.52 0.46 3.13
N GLY A 53 0.58 1.05 3.60
CA GLY A 53 0.64 2.44 4.04
C GLY A 53 1.02 3.35 2.87
N TYR A 54 0.08 4.15 2.39
CA TYR A 54 0.33 5.12 1.31
C TYR A 54 0.33 6.55 1.85
N LYS A 55 1.18 7.40 1.28
CA LYS A 55 1.11 8.85 1.49
C LYS A 55 0.01 9.44 0.61
N THR A 56 -0.73 10.40 1.16
CA THR A 56 -1.94 11.09 0.66
C THR A 56 -2.01 11.45 -0.83
N LEU A 57 -0.89 11.56 -1.53
CA LEU A 57 -0.81 12.14 -2.88
C LEU A 57 -1.52 11.34 -3.99
N LEU A 58 -1.90 10.08 -3.77
CA LEU A 58 -2.42 9.22 -4.84
C LEU A 58 -3.92 8.88 -4.79
N LEU A 59 -4.70 9.28 -3.77
CA LEU A 59 -6.16 8.99 -3.76
C LEU A 59 -6.96 9.86 -4.77
N MET A 60 -6.30 10.79 -5.46
CA MET A 60 -6.94 11.76 -6.37
C MET A 60 -6.59 11.57 -7.85
N MET A 61 -5.89 10.48 -8.25
CA MET A 61 -5.56 10.20 -9.65
C MET A 61 -6.24 8.93 -10.15
#